data_AF-H8K648-F1
#
_entry.id   AF-H8K648-F1
#
_cell.length_a   1.000
_cell.length_b   1.000
_cell.length_c   1.000
_cell.angle_alpha   90.00
_cell.angle_beta   90.00
_cell.angle_gamma   90.00
#
_symmetry.space_group_name_H-M   'P 1'
#
loop_
_entity.id
_entity.type
_entity.pdbx_description
1 polymer ?
#
loop_
_entity_poly.entity_id
_entity_poly.type
_entity_poly.pdbx_seq_one_letter_code
_entity_poly.pdbx_strand_id
1 'polypeptide(L)' 'MCDFLGVEGYNLLVAGRNKDKLASLQKKLQGKYPNIIVKILIINFSDIETIKNSANTN' A
#
# COMPACT_ATOMS: atom_id res chain seq x y z
N MET A 1 6.67 3.40 10.23
CA MET A 1 5.46 4.09 9.72
C MET A 1 4.28 3.16 9.51
N CYS A 2 4.29 2.24 8.53
CA CYS A 2 3.13 1.35 8.28
C CYS A 2 2.70 0.52 9.52
N ASP A 3 3.67 0.01 10.27
CA ASP A 3 3.38 -0.75 11.49
C ASP A 3 2.72 0.12 12.57
N PHE A 4 3.19 1.36 12.76
CA PHE A 4 2.62 2.31 13.68
C PHE A 4 1.17 2.65 13.31
N LEU A 5 0.92 3.02 12.05
CA LEU A 5 -0.43 3.33 11.56
C LEU A 5 -1.37 2.12 11.63
N GLY A 6 -0.85 0.91 11.42
CA GLY A 6 -1.63 -0.32 11.55
C GLY A 6 -2.06 -0.62 12.99
N VAL A 7 -1.18 -0.36 13.97
CA VAL A 7 -1.52 -0.46 15.41
C VAL A 7 -2.63 0.52 15.78
N GLU A 8 -2.58 1.74 15.26
CA GLU A 8 -3.60 2.77 15.48
C GLU A 8 -4.93 2.50 14.73
N GLY A 9 -5.01 1.42 13.94
CA GLY A 9 -6.24 0.98 13.28
C GLY A 9 -6.56 1.68 11.95
N TYR A 10 -5.58 2.36 11.32
CA TYR A 10 -5.80 2.98 10.01
C TYR A 10 -5.79 1.95 8.88
N ASN A 11 -6.72 2.10 7.93
CA ASN A 11 -6.62 1.43 6.64
C ASN A 11 -5.42 1.99 5.86
N LEU A 12 -4.68 1.11 5.17
CA LEU A 12 -3.42 1.46 4.52
C LEU A 12 -3.49 1.22 3.01
N LEU A 13 -3.06 2.21 2.24
CA LEU A 13 -2.65 2.06 0.85
C LEU A 13 -1.13 2.20 0.78
N VAL A 14 -0.42 1.10 0.49
CA VAL A 14 1.04 1.09 0.42
C VAL A 14 1.49 1.15 -1.03
N ALA A 15 2.24 2.20 -1.37
CA ALA A 15 2.65 2.49 -2.74
C ALA A 15 4.15 2.25 -2.96
N GLY A 16 4.54 1.76 -4.14
CA GLY A 16 5.94 1.59 -4.52
C GLY A 16 6.14 0.86 -5.85
N ARG A 17 7.39 0.66 -6.25
CA ARG A 17 7.73 0.11 -7.58
C ARG A 17 7.81 -1.41 -7.67
N ASN A 18 8.17 -2.08 -6.57
CA ASN A 18 8.42 -3.52 -6.57
C ASN A 18 7.19 -4.30 -6.07
N LYS A 19 6.53 -5.00 -7.00
CA LYS A 19 5.30 -5.76 -6.75
C LYS A 19 5.47 -6.84 -5.68
N ASP A 20 6.54 -7.63 -5.75
CA ASP A 20 6.72 -8.78 -4.85
C ASP A 20 6.98 -8.33 -3.41
N LYS A 21 7.79 -7.27 -3.24
CA LYS A 21 8.03 -6.66 -1.93
C LYS A 21 6.75 -6.07 -1.34
N LEU A 22 5.92 -5.43 -2.16
CA LEU A 22 4.64 -4.89 -1.73
C LEU A 22 3.65 -5.99 -1.36
N ALA A 23 3.54 -7.06 -2.15
CA ALA A 23 2.69 -8.19 -1.84
C ALA A 23 3.11 -8.88 -0.53
N SER A 24 4.42 -9.06 -0.31
CA SER A 24 4.96 -9.58 0.96
C SER A 24 4.59 -8.67 2.14
N LEU A 25 4.76 -7.35 2.00
CA LEU A 25 4.41 -6.37 3.02
C LEU A 25 2.90 -6.35 3.31
N GLN A 26 2.06 -6.41 2.27
CA GLN A 26 0.62 -6.49 2.40
C GLN A 26 0.20 -7.70 3.24
N LYS A 27 0.71 -8.90 2.88
CA LYS A 27 0.40 -10.14 3.61
C LYS A 27 0.84 -10.05 5.07
N LYS A 28 2.02 -9.48 5.33
CA LYS A 28 2.54 -9.27 6.68
C LYS A 28 1.65 -8.34 7.51
N LEU A 29 1.27 -7.17 6.96
CA LEU A 29 0.45 -6.18 7.68
C LEU A 29 -0.98 -6.67 7.88
N GLN A 30 -1.59 -7.28 6.85
CA GLN A 30 -2.95 -7.82 6.93
C GLN A 30 -3.06 -8.95 7.96
N GLY A 31 -2.03 -9.79 8.08
CA GLY A 31 -1.98 -10.84 9.10
C GLY A 31 -1.73 -10.31 10.52
N LYS A 32 -0.97 -9.22 10.66
CA LYS A 32 -0.65 -8.62 11.95
C LYS A 32 -1.79 -7.75 12.51
N TYR A 33 -2.53 -7.09 11.62
CA TYR A 33 -3.62 -6.17 11.96
C TYR A 33 -4.88 -6.61 11.19
N PRO A 34 -5.63 -7.61 11.69
CA PRO A 34 -6.74 -8.23 10.94
C PRO A 34 -7.95 -7.29 10.77
N ASN A 35 -8.03 -6.23 11.58
CA ASN A 35 -9.11 -5.26 11.61
C ASN A 35 -8.92 -4.06 10.65
N ILE A 36 -7.78 -3.97 9.96
CA ILE A 36 -7.54 -2.94 8.95
C ILE A 36 -7.54 -3.55 7.55
N ILE A 37 -7.78 -2.72 6.54
CA ILE A 37 -7.64 -3.07 5.14
C ILE A 37 -6.26 -2.61 4.66
N VAL A 38 -5.47 -3.54 4.11
CA VAL A 38 -4.19 -3.21 3.47
C VAL A 38 -4.28 -3.46 1.97
N LYS A 39 -4.14 -2.39 1.18
CA LYS A 39 -4.05 -2.43 -0.28
C LYS A 39 -2.66 -2.01 -0.73
N ILE A 40 -2.26 -2.44 -1.92
CA ILE A 40 -1.00 -2.04 -2.55
C ILE A 40 -1.25 -1.30 -3.85
N LEU A 41 -0.38 -0.34 -4.15
CA LEU A 41 -0.38 0.41 -5.41
C LEU A 41 1.01 0.32 -6.04
N ILE A 42 1.08 -0.22 -7.26
CA ILE A 42 2.33 -0.24 -8.02
C ILE A 42 2.45 1.07 -8.77
N ILE A 43 3.41 1.89 -8.38
CA ILE A 43 3.59 3.24 -8.91
C ILE A 43 5.07 3.61 -8.99
N ASN A 44 5.42 4.33 -10.04
CA ASN A 44 6.72 4.95 -10.18
C ASN A 44 6.59 6.47 -9.98
N PHE A 45 6.91 6.96 -8.78
CA PHE A 45 6.79 8.39 -8.46
C PHE A 45 7.71 9.32 -9.27
N SER A 46 8.62 8.77 -10.07
CA SER A 46 9.41 9.55 -11.02
C SER A 46 8.71 9.74 -12.38
N ASP A 47 7.55 9.14 -12.58
CA ASP A 47 6.78 9.17 -13.82
C ASP A 47 5.37 9.71 -13.56
N ILE A 48 5.12 10.94 -14.03
CA ILE A 48 3.87 11.67 -13.80
C ILE A 48 2.65 11.00 -14.42
N GLU A 49 2.82 10.20 -15.49
CA GLU A 49 1.72 9.45 -16.09
C GLU A 49 1.25 8.32 -15.18
N THR A 50 2.20 7.58 -14.57
CA THR A 50 1.83 6.53 -13.59
C THR A 50 1.15 7.11 -12.35
N ILE A 51 1.50 8.34 -11.94
CA ILE A 51 0.82 9.04 -10.84
C ILE A 51 -0.63 9.38 -11.21
N LYS A 52 -0.86 9.98 -12.39
CA LYS A 52 -2.20 10.33 -12.86
C LYS A 52 -3.10 9.10 -13.01
N ASN A 53 -2.56 8.00 -13.55
CA ASN A 53 -3.32 6.76 -13.72
C ASN A 53 -3.71 6.12 -12.38
N SER A 54 -2.84 6.25 -11.37
CA SER A 54 -3.07 5.68 -10.04
C SER A 54 -4.08 6.46 -9.19
N ALA A 55 -4.25 7.76 -9.47
CA ALA A 55 -5.19 8.62 -8.74
C ALA A 55 -6.65 8.49 -9.22
N ASN A 56 -6.86 7.93 -10.41
CA ASN A 56 -8.17 7.92 -11.09
C ASN A 56 -8.84 6.53 -11.14
N THR A 57 -8.24 5.50 -10.55
CA THR A 57 -8.90 4.19 -10.41
C THR A 57 -9.94 4.23 -9.29
N ASN A 58 -11.17 4.59 -9.66
CA ASN A 58 -12.40 4.27 -8.93
C ASN A 58 -12.76 2.79 -9.11
#